data_AF-A0A961UTM0-F1
#
_entry.id   AF-A0A961UTM0-F1
#
_cell.length_a   1.000
_cell.length_b   1.000
_cell.length_c   1.000
_cell.angle_alpha   90.00
_cell.angle_beta   90.00
_cell.angle_gamma   90.00
#
_symmetry.space_group_name_H-M   'P 1'
#
loop_
_entity.id
_entity.type
_entity.pdbx_description
1 polymer ?
#
loop_
_entity_poly.entity_id
_entity_poly.type
_entity_poly.pdbx_seq_one_letter_code
_entity_poly.pdbx_strand_id
1 'polypeptide(L)'
;MFGRRSNDPSTPKRIAPQSPAAPAAGASANTPAAPRQQAAPRQQAQPAKAAERAEPAAEQQRRHSEEYYDVKTTVFNALIDTIDLTQLSKLDSSAAREEIRDIVSEIIQIKNVVMSIAEQEELLEDICNDVLGYGPLEPLLARDDIADIMVNGASTTYIEVGGKVQRTGVRFADNQQLMNICQRIVSQVGRRVDESSPICDARLPDGSRVNVIAPPLAIDGPALTIRKFKKDRLKLEQLVKFGSITPQAKTILEIIGRVRCNVLISGGTGSGKTTLLNCLTGSIDHDERIITCEDSAELQLQQPHVVRLETRPPNLEGEGEIKMRDLIKNCLRMRPERII
;
A
#
# COMPACT_ATOMS: atom_id res chain seq x y z
N MET A 1 -30.65 67.71 -21.80
CA MET A 1 -31.54 67.68 -22.99
C MET A 1 -31.64 66.21 -23.41
N PHE A 2 -32.80 65.55 -23.48
CA PHE A 2 -33.85 65.70 -24.52
C PHE A 2 -33.25 65.68 -25.95
N GLY A 3 -33.58 64.80 -26.91
CA GLY A 3 -34.47 63.61 -26.93
C GLY A 3 -35.38 63.57 -28.17
N ARG A 4 -35.63 62.36 -28.74
CA ARG A 4 -36.53 61.92 -29.88
C ARG A 4 -35.77 61.54 -31.18
N ARG A 5 -36.02 60.40 -31.88
CA ARG A 5 -37.28 59.79 -32.45
C ARG A 5 -37.86 60.67 -33.59
N SER A 6 -38.40 60.21 -34.73
CA SER A 6 -38.96 58.93 -35.24
C SER A 6 -39.04 58.99 -36.80
N ASN A 7 -39.46 58.02 -37.65
CA ASN A 7 -40.14 56.70 -37.49
C ASN A 7 -39.91 55.77 -38.74
N ASP A 8 -40.48 54.57 -38.73
CA ASP A 8 -40.73 53.63 -39.87
C ASP A 8 -42.16 53.88 -40.47
N PRO A 9 -42.52 53.49 -41.73
CA PRO A 9 -43.11 52.14 -41.95
C PRO A 9 -42.90 51.49 -43.35
N SER A 10 -42.84 50.15 -43.42
CA SER A 10 -43.91 49.29 -44.03
C SER A 10 -43.49 47.82 -44.32
N THR A 11 -44.48 46.91 -44.33
CA THR A 11 -44.34 45.45 -44.51
C THR A 11 -45.48 44.90 -45.39
N PRO A 12 -45.37 43.70 -46.02
CA PRO A 12 -46.18 42.57 -45.49
C PRO A 12 -45.67 41.11 -45.71
N LYS A 13 -45.94 40.27 -44.69
CA LYS A 13 -46.38 38.83 -44.67
C LYS A 13 -45.67 37.69 -45.45
N ARG A 14 -44.95 36.84 -44.69
CA ARG A 14 -45.31 35.45 -44.22
C ARG A 14 -45.68 34.32 -45.24
N ILE A 15 -45.00 33.16 -45.13
CA ILE A 15 -45.53 31.76 -45.15
C ILE A 15 -44.42 30.79 -44.65
N ALA A 16 -44.78 29.61 -44.11
CA ALA A 16 -43.87 28.53 -43.69
C ALA A 16 -44.50 27.13 -43.90
N PRO A 17 -43.69 26.07 -44.12
CA PRO A 17 -43.99 24.70 -43.64
C PRO A 17 -42.76 24.03 -42.97
N GLN A 18 -42.84 23.44 -41.78
CA GLN A 18 -43.36 22.10 -41.38
C GLN A 18 -42.33 20.95 -41.40
N SER A 19 -42.33 20.16 -40.32
CA SER A 19 -41.47 18.98 -40.08
C SER A 19 -42.07 17.69 -40.68
N PRO A 20 -41.27 16.67 -41.03
CA PRO A 20 -41.79 15.35 -41.44
C PRO A 20 -42.13 14.47 -40.21
N ALA A 21 -43.23 13.71 -40.32
CA ALA A 21 -43.66 12.72 -39.35
C ALA A 21 -43.25 11.29 -39.75
N ALA A 22 -43.37 10.34 -38.81
CA ALA A 22 -43.13 8.92 -39.04
C ALA A 22 -44.23 8.25 -39.91
N PRO A 23 -43.91 7.18 -40.66
CA PRO A 23 -44.90 6.30 -41.28
C PRO A 23 -45.13 5.01 -40.49
N ALA A 24 -46.33 4.44 -40.58
CA ALA A 24 -46.66 3.12 -40.05
C ALA A 24 -47.67 2.36 -40.94
N ALA A 25 -47.63 1.03 -40.84
CA ALA A 25 -48.66 0.03 -41.15
C ALA A 25 -48.81 -0.57 -42.58
N GLY A 26 -48.80 -1.92 -42.62
CA GLY A 26 -49.50 -2.80 -43.57
C GLY A 26 -48.61 -3.61 -44.56
N ALA A 27 -48.82 -4.92 -44.79
CA ALA A 27 -49.69 -5.91 -44.13
C ALA A 27 -49.35 -7.40 -44.50
N SER A 28 -49.74 -8.32 -43.60
CA SER A 28 -50.32 -9.67 -43.85
C SER A 28 -49.52 -10.99 -44.10
N ALA A 29 -50.16 -12.07 -43.60
CA ALA A 29 -49.96 -13.53 -43.77
C ALA A 29 -48.80 -14.21 -42.99
N ASN A 30 -48.98 -15.36 -42.29
CA ASN A 30 -50.16 -16.22 -42.11
C ASN A 30 -50.11 -17.06 -40.79
N THR A 31 -51.28 -17.24 -40.15
CA THR A 31 -51.85 -18.36 -39.31
C THR A 31 -51.00 -19.46 -38.60
N PRO A 32 -51.55 -20.24 -37.62
CA PRO A 32 -52.80 -20.10 -36.82
C PRO A 32 -52.64 -20.33 -35.28
N ALA A 33 -53.71 -20.05 -34.50
CA ALA A 33 -53.89 -20.47 -33.09
C ALA A 33 -54.72 -21.78 -33.01
N ALA A 34 -54.64 -22.65 -31.99
CA ALA A 34 -55.16 -22.60 -30.60
C ALA A 34 -55.12 -24.08 -30.04
N PRO A 35 -55.59 -24.47 -28.81
CA PRO A 35 -56.27 -23.71 -27.76
C PRO A 35 -55.73 -23.92 -26.31
N ARG A 36 -56.42 -23.31 -25.33
CA ARG A 36 -56.17 -23.41 -23.88
C ARG A 36 -56.53 -24.80 -23.31
N GLN A 37 -55.76 -25.27 -22.32
CA GLN A 37 -56.18 -26.33 -21.38
C GLN A 37 -55.90 -25.93 -19.92
N GLN A 38 -56.49 -26.69 -18.99
CA GLN A 38 -56.88 -26.24 -17.65
C GLN A 38 -55.79 -26.37 -16.57
N ALA A 39 -55.96 -25.64 -15.48
CA ALA A 39 -55.18 -25.81 -14.26
C ALA A 39 -55.55 -27.12 -13.53
N ALA A 40 -54.55 -27.86 -13.08
CA ALA A 40 -54.66 -29.07 -12.25
C ALA A 40 -53.60 -29.03 -11.12
N PRO A 41 -53.74 -29.80 -10.02
CA PRO A 41 -53.22 -29.40 -8.71
C PRO A 41 -51.70 -29.55 -8.50
N ARG A 42 -51.16 -28.73 -7.59
CA ARG A 42 -49.82 -28.92 -7.00
C ARG A 42 -49.73 -30.29 -6.32
N GLN A 43 -48.88 -31.18 -6.81
CA GLN A 43 -48.44 -32.34 -6.05
C GLN A 43 -47.39 -31.92 -5.01
N GLN A 44 -47.63 -32.28 -3.74
CA GLN A 44 -46.64 -32.12 -2.68
C GLN A 44 -45.57 -33.20 -2.82
N ALA A 45 -44.34 -32.81 -3.16
CA ALA A 45 -43.18 -33.67 -2.98
C ALA A 45 -42.81 -33.69 -1.49
N GLN A 46 -42.76 -34.88 -0.89
CA GLN A 46 -42.33 -35.06 0.50
C GLN A 46 -40.81 -34.78 0.63
N PRO A 47 -40.33 -34.24 1.76
CA PRO A 47 -38.91 -33.94 1.94
C PRO A 47 -38.09 -35.23 2.00
N ALA A 48 -37.12 -35.36 1.09
CA ALA A 48 -36.09 -36.40 1.18
C ALA A 48 -35.25 -36.19 2.45
N LYS A 49 -34.84 -37.31 3.07
CA LYS A 49 -34.07 -37.31 4.32
C LYS A 49 -32.80 -36.46 4.20
N ALA A 50 -32.48 -35.75 5.27
CA ALA A 50 -31.27 -34.95 5.36
C ALA A 50 -30.03 -35.83 5.14
N ALA A 51 -29.27 -35.52 4.08
CA ALA A 51 -27.85 -35.83 4.08
C ALA A 51 -27.17 -34.85 5.03
N GLU A 52 -26.30 -35.36 5.90
CA GLU A 52 -25.46 -34.53 6.76
C GLU A 52 -24.63 -33.61 5.87
N ARG A 53 -24.78 -32.29 6.07
CA ARG A 53 -23.96 -31.31 5.36
C ARG A 53 -22.55 -31.38 5.93
N ALA A 54 -21.60 -31.84 5.13
CA ALA A 54 -20.20 -31.54 5.38
C ALA A 54 -20.03 -30.01 5.46
N GLU A 55 -19.41 -29.53 6.54
CA GLU A 55 -19.01 -28.13 6.66
C GLU A 55 -18.05 -27.79 5.50
N PRO A 56 -18.15 -26.60 4.88
CA PRO A 56 -17.26 -26.24 3.79
C PRO A 56 -15.81 -26.08 4.30
N ALA A 57 -14.83 -26.58 3.56
CA ALA A 57 -13.41 -26.63 3.97
C ALA A 57 -12.82 -25.26 4.42
N ALA A 58 -13.38 -24.15 3.95
CA ALA A 58 -13.01 -22.80 4.39
C ALA A 58 -13.34 -22.49 5.87
N GLU A 59 -14.24 -23.25 6.49
CA GLU A 59 -14.63 -23.13 7.89
C GLU A 59 -13.71 -23.97 8.80
N GLN A 60 -13.28 -25.14 8.33
CA GLN A 60 -12.22 -25.94 8.98
C GLN A 60 -10.86 -25.24 8.94
N GLN A 61 -10.47 -24.65 7.81
CA GLN A 61 -9.24 -23.84 7.72
C GLN A 61 -9.28 -22.59 8.62
N ARG A 62 -10.47 -22.05 8.91
CA ARG A 62 -10.62 -20.95 9.89
C ARG A 62 -10.43 -21.43 11.32
N ARG A 63 -11.09 -22.51 11.73
CA ARG A 63 -10.93 -23.09 13.08
C ARG A 63 -9.47 -23.45 13.37
N HIS A 64 -8.79 -24.11 12.43
CA HIS A 64 -7.37 -24.47 12.56
C HIS A 64 -6.44 -23.24 12.66
N SER A 65 -6.81 -22.10 12.06
CA SER A 65 -6.06 -20.85 12.25
C SER A 65 -6.39 -20.17 13.58
N GLU A 66 -7.64 -20.22 14.06
CA GLU A 66 -8.04 -19.60 15.34
C GLU A 66 -7.39 -20.34 16.54
N GLU A 67 -7.40 -21.68 16.56
CA GLU A 67 -6.71 -22.47 17.58
C GLU A 67 -5.19 -22.18 17.61
N TYR A 68 -4.56 -22.00 16.44
CA TYR A 68 -3.15 -21.62 16.35
C TYR A 68 -2.88 -20.22 16.93
N TYR A 69 -3.74 -19.22 16.64
CA TYR A 69 -3.59 -17.87 17.21
C TYR A 69 -3.79 -17.85 18.73
N ASP A 70 -4.70 -18.66 19.27
CA ASP A 70 -4.92 -18.79 20.73
C ASP A 70 -3.71 -19.43 21.43
N VAL A 71 -3.15 -20.50 20.84
CA VAL A 71 -1.89 -21.11 21.29
C VAL A 71 -0.75 -20.11 21.23
N LYS A 72 -0.57 -19.42 20.10
CA LYS A 72 0.48 -18.40 19.92
C LYS A 72 0.39 -17.30 20.96
N THR A 73 -0.81 -16.75 21.19
CA THR A 73 -1.05 -15.71 22.20
C THR A 73 -0.73 -16.22 23.62
N THR A 74 -1.10 -17.48 23.92
CA THR A 74 -0.82 -18.10 25.23
C THR A 74 0.68 -18.30 25.48
N VAL A 75 1.44 -18.74 24.47
CA VAL A 75 2.89 -18.94 24.56
C VAL A 75 3.62 -17.60 24.58
N PHE A 76 3.21 -16.63 23.75
CA PHE A 76 3.79 -15.28 23.72
C PHE A 76 3.63 -14.54 25.06
N ASN A 77 2.44 -14.58 25.67
CA ASN A 77 2.24 -13.94 26.98
C ASN A 77 3.12 -14.59 28.07
N ALA A 78 3.22 -15.93 28.08
CA ALA A 78 4.13 -16.63 29.01
C ALA A 78 5.62 -16.30 28.76
N LEU A 79 6.01 -16.02 27.51
CA LEU A 79 7.36 -15.56 27.17
C LEU A 79 7.64 -14.15 27.70
N ILE A 80 6.68 -13.22 27.55
CA ILE A 80 6.80 -11.84 28.07
C ILE A 80 6.83 -11.82 29.60
N ASP A 81 6.08 -12.70 30.27
CA ASP A 81 6.10 -12.84 31.73
C ASP A 81 7.43 -13.44 32.25
N THR A 82 8.17 -14.18 31.43
CA THR A 82 9.44 -14.84 31.81
C THR A 82 10.69 -14.08 31.35
N ILE A 83 10.61 -13.24 30.33
CA ILE A 83 11.76 -12.51 29.76
C ILE A 83 11.67 -11.01 29.97
N ASP A 84 12.73 -10.44 30.54
CA ASP A 84 13.01 -9.01 30.46
C ASP A 84 13.51 -8.64 29.05
N LEU A 85 12.60 -8.09 28.23
CA LEU A 85 12.89 -7.59 26.86
C LEU A 85 14.10 -6.63 26.80
N THR A 86 14.48 -5.98 27.90
CA THR A 86 15.65 -5.08 27.95
C THR A 86 16.99 -5.81 28.03
N GLN A 87 16.98 -7.13 28.27
CA GLN A 87 18.18 -7.98 28.22
C GLN A 87 18.38 -8.55 26.81
N LEU A 88 17.31 -9.06 26.18
CA LEU A 88 17.35 -9.48 24.76
C LEU A 88 17.86 -8.36 23.84
N SER A 89 17.49 -7.10 24.10
CA SER A 89 17.92 -5.96 23.27
C SER A 89 19.42 -5.64 23.34
N LYS A 90 20.18 -6.29 24.24
CA LYS A 90 21.64 -6.16 24.37
C LYS A 90 22.41 -7.27 23.65
N LEU A 91 21.72 -8.34 23.27
CA LEU A 91 22.30 -9.47 22.56
C LEU A 91 22.31 -9.23 21.04
N ASP A 92 23.17 -9.95 20.33
CA ASP A 92 23.07 -10.06 18.89
C ASP A 92 21.81 -10.86 18.49
N SER A 93 21.28 -10.59 17.30
CA SER A 93 20.03 -11.19 16.84
C SER A 93 20.07 -12.72 16.71
N SER A 94 21.26 -13.32 16.59
CA SER A 94 21.44 -14.78 16.60
C SER A 94 21.31 -15.34 18.02
N ALA A 95 22.06 -14.80 19.00
CA ALA A 95 21.98 -15.24 20.39
C ALA A 95 20.57 -15.02 20.98
N ALA A 96 19.95 -13.88 20.71
CA ALA A 96 18.58 -13.60 21.13
C ALA A 96 17.56 -14.60 20.55
N ARG A 97 17.77 -15.10 19.32
CA ARG A 97 16.87 -16.08 18.68
C ARG A 97 17.03 -17.49 19.26
N GLU A 98 18.25 -17.88 19.68
CA GLU A 98 18.47 -19.15 20.40
C GLU A 98 17.88 -19.09 21.83
N GLU A 99 18.05 -17.98 22.56
CA GLU A 99 17.48 -17.84 23.91
C GLU A 99 15.94 -17.88 23.89
N ILE A 100 15.30 -17.22 22.91
CA ILE A 100 13.85 -17.32 22.70
C ILE A 100 13.45 -18.77 22.33
N ARG A 101 14.22 -19.47 21.50
CA ARG A 101 13.95 -20.87 21.12
C ARG A 101 13.88 -21.80 22.33
N ASP A 102 14.86 -21.69 23.23
CA ASP A 102 14.95 -22.57 24.40
C ASP A 102 13.75 -22.33 25.33
N ILE A 103 13.43 -21.07 25.61
CA ILE A 103 12.33 -20.69 26.52
C ILE A 103 10.96 -21.02 25.91
N VAL A 104 10.74 -20.77 24.61
CA VAL A 104 9.50 -21.19 23.91
C VAL A 104 9.33 -22.71 23.97
N SER A 105 10.40 -23.47 23.80
CA SER A 105 10.36 -24.94 23.87
C SER A 105 10.02 -25.44 25.28
N GLU A 106 10.56 -24.80 26.32
CA GLU A 106 10.21 -25.09 27.72
C GLU A 106 8.74 -24.75 28.02
N ILE A 107 8.25 -23.58 27.57
CA ILE A 107 6.84 -23.17 27.73
C ILE A 107 5.88 -24.17 27.06
N ILE A 108 6.18 -24.63 25.84
CA ILE A 108 5.36 -25.62 25.12
C ILE A 108 5.27 -26.94 25.91
N GLN A 109 6.40 -27.41 26.48
CA GLN A 109 6.42 -28.59 27.34
C GLN A 109 5.59 -28.41 28.62
N ILE A 110 5.78 -27.29 29.34
CA ILE A 110 5.04 -26.99 30.58
C ILE A 110 3.53 -26.89 30.33
N LYS A 111 3.14 -26.24 29.23
CA LYS A 111 1.73 -26.05 28.85
C LYS A 111 1.08 -27.32 28.27
N ASN A 112 1.84 -28.41 28.03
CA ASN A 112 1.38 -29.64 27.38
C ASN A 112 0.66 -29.41 26.05
N VAL A 113 1.13 -28.46 25.24
CA VAL A 113 0.53 -28.19 23.93
C VAL A 113 0.96 -29.29 22.96
N VAL A 114 -0.02 -29.98 22.36
CA VAL A 114 0.23 -31.04 21.37
C VAL A 114 0.28 -30.39 19.98
N MET A 115 1.47 -30.40 19.37
CA MET A 115 1.70 -29.94 18.00
C MET A 115 2.81 -30.77 17.34
N SER A 116 2.89 -30.73 16.02
CA SER A 116 4.00 -31.31 15.26
C SER A 116 5.26 -30.45 15.35
N ILE A 117 6.42 -31.04 15.01
CA ILE A 117 7.71 -30.33 14.98
C ILE A 117 7.66 -29.14 14.01
N ALA A 118 6.97 -29.28 12.88
CA ALA A 118 6.82 -28.20 11.90
C ALA A 118 5.98 -27.02 12.45
N GLU A 119 4.88 -27.30 13.15
CA GLU A 119 4.07 -26.27 13.81
C GLU A 119 4.83 -25.58 14.96
N GLN A 120 5.69 -26.32 15.67
CA GLN A 120 6.59 -25.76 16.69
C GLN A 120 7.64 -24.83 16.07
N GLU A 121 8.25 -25.21 14.94
CA GLU A 121 9.20 -24.36 14.21
C GLU A 121 8.53 -23.10 13.65
N GLU A 122 7.33 -23.23 13.08
CA GLU A 122 6.53 -22.11 12.57
C GLU A 122 6.16 -21.14 13.71
N LEU A 123 5.64 -21.65 14.82
CA LEU A 123 5.31 -20.88 16.02
C LEU A 123 6.52 -20.15 16.61
N LEU A 124 7.67 -20.81 16.63
CA LEU A 124 8.92 -20.23 17.12
C LEU A 124 9.41 -19.10 16.22
N GLU A 125 9.38 -19.27 14.89
CA GLU A 125 9.69 -18.20 13.94
C GLU A 125 8.74 -17.02 14.11
N ASP A 126 7.44 -17.27 14.25
CA ASP A 126 6.41 -16.27 14.47
C ASP A 126 6.62 -15.47 15.76
N ILE A 127 6.98 -16.14 16.86
CA ILE A 127 7.32 -15.50 18.14
C ILE A 127 8.63 -14.70 18.03
N CYS A 128 9.65 -15.23 17.36
CA CYS A 128 10.89 -14.50 17.12
C CYS A 128 10.65 -13.22 16.30
N ASN A 129 9.76 -13.28 15.31
CA ASN A 129 9.34 -12.12 14.53
C ASN A 129 8.59 -11.09 15.40
N ASP A 130 7.71 -11.53 16.31
CA ASP A 130 7.00 -10.64 17.24
C ASP A 130 7.94 -9.96 18.25
N VAL A 131 8.95 -10.68 18.77
CA VAL A 131 9.90 -10.15 19.77
C VAL A 131 11.01 -9.30 19.14
N LEU A 132 11.62 -9.76 18.03
CA LEU A 132 12.82 -9.14 17.44
C LEU A 132 12.56 -8.35 16.15
N GLY A 133 11.54 -8.73 15.36
CA GLY A 133 11.23 -8.17 14.05
C GLY A 133 10.03 -7.21 14.05
N TYR A 134 9.24 -7.24 12.98
CA TYR A 134 7.98 -6.49 12.82
C TYR A 134 6.73 -7.36 13.02
N GLY A 135 6.87 -8.52 13.67
CA GLY A 135 5.78 -9.43 14.01
C GLY A 135 4.99 -9.92 12.79
N PRO A 136 3.64 -9.87 12.80
CA PRO A 136 2.81 -10.36 11.69
C PRO A 136 3.06 -9.67 10.34
N LEU A 137 3.82 -8.56 10.30
CA LEU A 137 4.18 -7.84 9.09
C LEU A 137 5.34 -8.45 8.32
N GLU A 138 6.21 -9.26 8.95
CA GLU A 138 7.41 -9.80 8.30
C GLU A 138 7.14 -10.52 6.97
N PRO A 139 6.13 -11.43 6.85
CA PRO A 139 5.81 -12.08 5.57
C PRO A 139 5.33 -11.10 4.47
N LEU A 140 4.79 -9.94 4.85
CA LEU A 140 4.38 -8.88 3.92
C LEU A 140 5.56 -7.97 3.56
N LEU A 141 6.48 -7.74 4.49
CA LEU A 141 7.72 -6.97 4.27
C LEU A 141 8.74 -7.73 3.42
N ALA A 142 8.80 -9.06 3.52
CA ALA A 142 9.62 -9.91 2.64
C ALA A 142 9.17 -9.89 1.15
N ARG A 143 7.89 -9.61 0.87
CA ARG A 143 7.28 -9.72 -0.46
C ARG A 143 7.49 -8.50 -1.37
N ASP A 144 8.37 -8.60 -2.35
CA ASP A 144 8.68 -7.50 -3.28
C ASP A 144 7.54 -7.16 -4.27
N ASP A 145 6.48 -7.95 -4.37
CA ASP A 145 5.30 -7.69 -5.22
C ASP A 145 4.29 -6.70 -4.60
N ILE A 146 4.39 -6.45 -3.29
CA ILE A 146 3.52 -5.54 -2.56
C ILE A 146 4.01 -4.09 -2.70
N ALA A 147 3.09 -3.16 -2.99
CA ALA A 147 3.38 -1.72 -3.07
C ALA A 147 3.13 -1.00 -1.74
N ASP A 148 1.92 -1.13 -1.17
CA ASP A 148 1.52 -0.54 0.10
C ASP A 148 0.95 -1.63 1.03
N ILE A 149 1.21 -1.53 2.33
CA ILE A 149 0.58 -2.30 3.42
C ILE A 149 -0.20 -1.31 4.29
N MET A 150 -1.46 -1.63 4.61
CA MET A 150 -2.35 -0.76 5.39
C MET A 150 -3.01 -1.59 6.50
N VAL A 151 -2.71 -1.27 7.75
CA VAL A 151 -3.29 -1.90 8.95
C VAL A 151 -4.25 -0.92 9.60
N ASN A 152 -5.48 -1.37 9.81
CA ASN A 152 -6.57 -0.61 10.44
C ASN A 152 -6.98 -1.34 11.72
N GLY A 153 -6.25 -1.10 12.81
CA GLY A 153 -6.34 -1.89 14.04
C GLY A 153 -5.87 -3.34 13.88
N ALA A 154 -5.83 -4.08 14.99
CA ALA A 154 -5.27 -5.43 15.06
C ALA A 154 -5.87 -6.46 14.06
N SER A 155 -7.17 -6.33 13.76
CA SER A 155 -7.95 -7.36 13.06
C SER A 155 -8.01 -7.21 11.54
N THR A 156 -7.48 -6.13 10.97
CA THR A 156 -7.72 -5.78 9.56
C THR A 156 -6.48 -5.21 8.85
N THR A 157 -5.82 -6.08 8.09
CA THR A 157 -4.67 -5.72 7.24
C THR A 157 -5.01 -5.86 5.75
N TYR A 158 -4.75 -4.80 4.99
CA TYR A 158 -4.83 -4.75 3.51
C TYR A 158 -3.44 -4.59 2.89
N ILE A 159 -3.30 -5.04 1.64
CA ILE A 159 -2.12 -4.83 0.82
C ILE A 159 -2.52 -4.38 -0.59
N GLU A 160 -1.70 -3.54 -1.22
CA GLU A 160 -1.79 -3.28 -2.66
C GLU A 160 -0.82 -4.18 -3.43
N VAL A 161 -1.35 -4.97 -4.37
CA VAL A 161 -0.56 -5.75 -5.33
C VAL A 161 -1.00 -5.36 -6.74
N GLY A 162 -0.05 -4.92 -7.57
CA GLY A 162 -0.33 -4.54 -8.97
C GLY A 162 -1.40 -3.46 -9.16
N GLY A 163 -1.49 -2.47 -8.26
CA GLY A 163 -2.50 -1.41 -8.32
C GLY A 163 -3.90 -1.81 -7.81
N LYS A 164 -4.03 -2.97 -7.15
CA LYS A 164 -5.29 -3.44 -6.55
C LYS A 164 -5.12 -3.68 -5.05
N VAL A 165 -5.99 -3.04 -4.26
CA VAL A 165 -6.07 -3.26 -2.81
C VAL A 165 -6.84 -4.55 -2.54
N GLN A 166 -6.29 -5.41 -1.70
CA GLN A 166 -6.89 -6.67 -1.27
C GLN A 166 -6.70 -6.88 0.24
N ARG A 167 -7.71 -7.47 0.92
CA ARG A 167 -7.62 -7.82 2.34
C ARG A 167 -6.76 -9.08 2.50
N THR A 168 -5.91 -9.10 3.53
CA THR A 168 -5.08 -10.26 3.89
C THR A 168 -5.68 -11.05 5.06
N GLY A 169 -5.12 -12.22 5.33
CA GLY A 169 -5.37 -12.98 6.56
C GLY A 169 -4.54 -12.54 7.76
N VAL A 170 -3.60 -11.61 7.58
CA VAL A 170 -2.66 -11.17 8.64
C VAL A 170 -3.40 -10.37 9.70
N ARG A 171 -3.22 -10.76 10.97
CA ARG A 171 -3.78 -10.13 12.16
C ARG A 171 -2.71 -10.01 13.24
N PHE A 172 -2.90 -9.05 14.13
CA PHE A 172 -2.20 -8.92 15.39
C PHE A 172 -3.07 -9.53 16.50
N ALA A 173 -2.46 -9.96 17.60
CA ALA A 173 -3.18 -10.50 18.75
C ALA A 173 -4.16 -9.46 19.32
N ASP A 174 -3.69 -8.22 19.49
CA ASP A 174 -4.50 -7.08 19.93
C ASP A 174 -3.90 -5.74 19.44
N ASN A 175 -4.58 -4.64 19.82
CA ASN A 175 -4.11 -3.29 19.52
C ASN A 175 -2.84 -2.91 20.30
N GLN A 176 -2.50 -3.59 21.39
CA GLN A 176 -1.29 -3.34 22.16
C GLN A 176 -0.06 -3.90 21.43
N GLN A 177 -0.13 -5.11 20.86
CA GLN A 177 0.91 -5.67 20.01
C GLN A 177 1.19 -4.77 18.80
N LEU A 178 0.13 -4.31 18.12
CA LEU A 178 0.25 -3.37 17.01
C LEU A 178 0.91 -2.05 17.45
N MET A 179 0.50 -1.49 18.59
CA MET A 179 1.10 -0.26 19.13
C MET A 179 2.58 -0.44 19.50
N ASN A 180 2.95 -1.59 20.09
CA ASN A 180 4.34 -1.93 20.42
C ASN A 180 5.21 -2.01 19.16
N ILE A 181 4.70 -2.61 18.07
CA ILE A 181 5.39 -2.67 16.76
C ILE A 181 5.54 -1.27 16.15
N CYS A 182 4.48 -0.46 16.19
CA CYS A 182 4.54 0.95 15.77
C CYS A 182 5.60 1.75 16.56
N GLN A 183 5.64 1.60 17.89
CA GLN A 183 6.65 2.23 18.75
C GLN A 183 8.06 1.76 18.42
N ARG A 184 8.27 0.46 18.17
CA ARG A 184 9.55 -0.11 17.74
C ARG A 184 10.02 0.55 16.43
N ILE A 185 9.15 0.63 15.43
CA ILE A 185 9.46 1.27 14.13
C ILE A 185 9.85 2.75 14.28
N VAL A 186 9.07 3.56 15.02
CA VAL A 186 9.38 5.00 15.14
C VAL A 186 10.62 5.25 16.01
N SER A 187 10.90 4.37 16.98
CA SER A 187 12.09 4.48 17.84
C SER A 187 13.40 4.29 17.07
N GLN A 188 13.41 3.45 16.02
CA GLN A 188 14.58 3.24 15.15
C GLN A 188 15.02 4.52 14.43
N VAL A 189 14.10 5.47 14.19
CA VAL A 189 14.39 6.79 13.61
C VAL A 189 14.46 7.92 14.65
N GLY A 190 14.57 7.57 15.94
CA GLY A 190 14.67 8.53 17.05
C GLY A 190 13.38 9.31 17.34
N ARG A 191 12.22 8.79 16.92
CA ARG A 191 10.90 9.39 17.14
C ARG A 191 10.09 8.60 18.17
N ARG A 192 8.93 9.14 18.57
CA ARG A 192 7.98 8.52 19.51
C ARG A 192 6.57 8.61 18.96
N VAL A 193 5.72 7.67 19.37
CA VAL A 193 4.29 7.68 19.09
C VAL A 193 3.55 7.15 20.31
N ASP A 194 2.64 7.96 20.83
CA ASP A 194 1.87 7.74 22.07
C ASP A 194 0.66 8.70 22.08
N GLU A 195 -0.13 8.69 23.15
CA GLU A 195 -1.34 9.53 23.27
C GLU A 195 -1.05 11.04 23.22
N SER A 196 0.16 11.48 23.60
CA SER A 196 0.58 12.89 23.53
C SER A 196 1.06 13.29 22.13
N SER A 197 1.63 12.32 21.40
CA SER A 197 2.18 12.47 20.05
C SER A 197 1.59 11.40 19.11
N PRO A 198 0.28 11.47 18.80
CA PRO A 198 -0.44 10.37 18.15
C PRO A 198 -0.24 10.26 16.64
N ILE A 199 0.53 11.15 15.99
CA ILE A 199 0.88 11.06 14.57
C ILE A 199 2.39 11.00 14.44
N CYS A 200 2.92 10.00 13.74
CA CYS A 200 4.36 9.91 13.48
C CYS A 200 4.65 9.30 12.11
N ASP A 201 5.49 9.97 11.32
CA ASP A 201 6.15 9.39 10.14
C ASP A 201 7.51 8.79 10.52
N ALA A 202 7.89 7.69 9.88
CA ALA A 202 9.15 6.98 10.08
C ALA A 202 9.61 6.27 8.79
N ARG A 203 10.77 5.60 8.87
CA ARG A 203 11.35 4.80 7.80
C ARG A 203 11.83 3.47 8.34
N LEU A 204 11.61 2.41 7.59
CA LEU A 204 12.22 1.10 7.82
C LEU A 204 13.65 1.06 7.25
N PRO A 205 14.51 0.13 7.69
CA PRO A 205 15.89 -0.01 7.20
C PRO A 205 16.02 -0.29 5.69
N ASP A 206 14.98 -0.85 5.06
CA ASP A 206 14.92 -1.08 3.60
C ASP A 206 14.60 0.20 2.79
N GLY A 207 14.33 1.32 3.47
CA GLY A 207 13.93 2.59 2.89
C GLY A 207 12.42 2.78 2.76
N SER A 208 11.60 1.79 3.11
CA SER A 208 10.14 1.88 3.10
C SER A 208 9.65 2.96 4.06
N ARG A 209 8.62 3.71 3.66
CA ARG A 209 8.06 4.81 4.45
C ARG A 209 6.93 4.29 5.32
N VAL A 210 6.85 4.80 6.53
CA VAL A 210 5.85 4.40 7.51
C VAL A 210 5.13 5.64 8.02
N ASN A 211 3.81 5.59 8.06
CA ASN A 211 2.97 6.54 8.77
C ASN A 211 2.19 5.78 9.86
N VAL A 212 2.19 6.31 11.07
CA VAL A 212 1.47 5.79 12.24
C VAL A 212 0.48 6.84 12.73
N ILE A 213 -0.75 6.41 13.02
CA ILE A 213 -1.74 7.20 13.77
C ILE A 213 -2.21 6.36 14.95
N ALA A 214 -2.01 6.84 16.18
CA ALA A 214 -2.39 6.19 17.41
C ALA A 214 -3.72 6.75 17.97
N PRO A 215 -4.37 6.03 18.91
CA PRO A 215 -5.39 6.62 19.77
C PRO A 215 -4.86 7.87 20.51
N PRO A 216 -5.70 8.88 20.80
CA PRO A 216 -7.15 8.92 20.58
C PRO A 216 -7.58 9.32 19.16
N LEU A 217 -6.66 9.64 18.24
CA LEU A 217 -7.01 10.01 16.85
C LEU A 217 -7.54 8.82 16.05
N ALA A 218 -6.91 7.65 16.21
CA ALA A 218 -7.35 6.41 15.58
C ALA A 218 -8.35 5.69 16.50
N ILE A 219 -9.64 5.98 16.31
CA ILE A 219 -10.75 5.58 17.20
C ILE A 219 -10.87 4.05 17.32
N ASP A 220 -10.70 3.32 16.22
CA ASP A 220 -10.84 1.85 16.17
C ASP A 220 -9.56 1.10 16.61
N GLY A 221 -8.55 1.82 17.10
CA GLY A 221 -7.20 1.31 17.39
C GLY A 221 -6.14 1.89 16.45
N PRO A 222 -4.84 1.62 16.71
CA PRO A 222 -3.75 2.19 15.92
C PRO A 222 -3.88 1.87 14.42
N ALA A 223 -3.59 2.86 13.58
CA ALA A 223 -3.49 2.71 12.14
C ALA A 223 -2.02 2.83 11.70
N LEU A 224 -1.61 1.98 10.78
CA LEU A 224 -0.24 1.88 10.29
C LEU A 224 -0.26 1.72 8.76
N THR A 225 0.37 2.63 8.03
CA THR A 225 0.53 2.54 6.57
C THR A 225 2.02 2.45 6.23
N ILE A 226 2.43 1.39 5.55
CA ILE A 226 3.80 1.18 5.07
C ILE A 226 3.78 1.25 3.54
N ARG A 227 4.41 2.28 2.96
CA ARG A 227 4.68 2.34 1.53
C ARG A 227 6.03 1.71 1.24
N LYS A 228 6.01 0.55 0.58
CA LYS A 228 7.22 -0.24 0.35
C LYS A 228 8.15 0.43 -0.65
N PHE A 229 9.44 0.42 -0.34
CA PHE A 229 10.47 0.91 -1.24
C PHE A 229 10.70 -0.13 -2.35
N LYS A 230 10.12 0.11 -3.53
CA LYS A 230 10.27 -0.80 -4.68
C LYS A 230 11.74 -0.89 -5.08
N LYS A 231 12.37 -2.04 -4.83
CA LYS A 231 13.75 -2.35 -5.25
C LYS A 231 13.93 -2.37 -6.78
N ASP A 232 12.83 -2.52 -7.51
CA ASP A 232 12.84 -2.80 -8.94
C ASP A 232 13.16 -1.55 -9.78
N ARG A 233 14.39 -1.50 -10.32
CA ARG A 233 14.91 -0.36 -11.07
C ARG A 233 14.46 -0.40 -12.52
N LEU A 234 13.24 0.09 -12.75
CA LEU A 234 12.70 0.26 -14.10
C LEU A 234 13.66 1.06 -14.99
N LYS A 235 13.88 0.56 -16.20
CA LYS A 235 14.71 1.19 -17.25
C LYS A 235 13.86 1.64 -18.44
N LEU A 236 14.41 2.53 -19.27
CA LEU A 236 13.75 3.00 -20.48
C LEU A 236 13.38 1.86 -21.46
N GLU A 237 14.14 0.76 -21.50
CA GLU A 237 13.78 -0.46 -22.24
C GLU A 237 12.44 -1.05 -21.79
N GLN A 238 12.16 -1.06 -20.49
CA GLN A 238 10.92 -1.60 -19.94
C GLN A 238 9.73 -0.69 -20.27
N LEU A 239 9.92 0.63 -20.25
CA LEU A 239 8.88 1.57 -20.69
C LEU A 239 8.49 1.39 -22.17
N VAL A 240 9.44 1.02 -23.04
CA VAL A 240 9.14 0.62 -24.43
C VAL A 240 8.38 -0.71 -24.47
N LYS A 241 8.81 -1.72 -23.69
CA LYS A 241 8.12 -3.03 -23.62
C LYS A 241 6.69 -2.93 -23.10
N PHE A 242 6.40 -1.98 -22.20
CA PHE A 242 5.06 -1.69 -21.69
C PHE A 242 4.23 -0.80 -22.63
N GLY A 243 4.79 -0.35 -23.76
CA GLY A 243 4.13 0.56 -24.70
C GLY A 243 3.92 1.98 -24.16
N SER A 244 4.56 2.34 -23.04
CA SER A 244 4.43 3.67 -22.41
C SER A 244 5.19 4.76 -23.18
N ILE A 245 6.26 4.38 -23.89
CA ILE A 245 7.01 5.25 -24.82
C ILE A 245 7.37 4.48 -26.09
N THR A 246 7.58 5.18 -27.19
CA THR A 246 8.09 4.58 -28.43
C THR A 246 9.61 4.37 -28.38
N PRO A 247 10.19 3.49 -29.21
CA PRO A 247 11.65 3.35 -29.34
C PRO A 247 12.35 4.68 -29.68
N GLN A 248 11.72 5.53 -30.50
CA GLN A 248 12.23 6.84 -30.85
C GLN A 248 12.22 7.81 -29.65
N ALA A 249 11.15 7.78 -28.85
CA ALA A 249 11.07 8.56 -27.62
C ALA A 249 12.11 8.09 -26.58
N LYS A 250 12.40 6.79 -26.48
CA LYS A 250 13.52 6.26 -25.67
C LYS A 250 14.85 6.88 -26.09
N THR A 251 15.18 6.89 -27.38
CA THR A 251 16.43 7.48 -27.88
C THR A 251 16.54 8.97 -27.55
N ILE A 252 15.44 9.72 -27.67
CA ILE A 252 15.40 11.14 -27.30
C ILE A 252 15.62 11.30 -25.79
N LEU A 253 15.00 10.47 -24.95
CA LEU A 253 15.18 10.48 -23.50
C LEU A 253 16.61 10.11 -23.10
N GLU A 254 17.26 9.16 -23.76
CA GLU A 254 18.68 8.83 -23.51
C GLU A 254 19.61 10.00 -23.84
N ILE A 255 19.36 10.70 -24.95
CA ILE A 255 20.09 11.93 -25.31
C ILE A 255 19.85 13.03 -24.27
N ILE A 256 18.61 13.23 -23.83
CA ILE A 256 18.24 14.17 -22.76
C ILE A 256 18.87 13.78 -21.41
N GLY A 257 19.05 12.49 -21.14
CA GLY A 257 19.72 12.01 -19.93
C GLY A 257 21.23 12.27 -19.97
N ARG A 258 21.88 12.12 -21.12
CA ARG A 258 23.32 12.42 -21.28
C ARG A 258 23.60 13.91 -21.33
N VAL A 259 22.87 14.67 -22.15
CA VAL A 259 23.01 16.12 -22.23
C VAL A 259 22.51 16.76 -20.94
N ARG A 260 23.29 17.66 -20.33
CA ARG A 260 22.93 18.34 -19.07
C ARG A 260 21.89 19.45 -19.27
N CYS A 261 20.79 19.16 -19.96
CA CYS A 261 19.68 20.10 -20.13
C CYS A 261 18.76 20.10 -18.90
N ASN A 262 18.11 21.23 -18.66
CA ASN A 262 17.12 21.37 -17.58
C ASN A 262 15.79 20.73 -18.04
N VAL A 263 15.31 19.73 -17.32
CA VAL A 263 14.12 18.94 -17.68
C VAL A 263 13.08 19.04 -16.57
N LEU A 264 11.82 19.25 -16.95
CA LEU A 264 10.67 19.16 -16.04
C LEU A 264 9.75 18.03 -16.51
N ILE A 265 9.52 17.03 -15.66
CA ILE A 265 8.58 15.94 -15.91
C ILE A 265 7.25 16.27 -15.21
N SER A 266 6.19 16.46 -15.98
CA SER A 266 4.85 16.83 -15.50
C SER A 266 3.81 15.74 -15.77
N GLY A 267 2.66 15.84 -15.10
CA GLY A 267 1.60 14.82 -15.15
C GLY A 267 0.83 14.70 -13.82
N GLY A 268 -0.29 13.99 -13.84
CA GLY A 268 -1.16 13.80 -12.66
C GLY A 268 -0.50 12.99 -11.53
N THR A 269 -1.14 12.95 -10.37
CA THR A 269 -0.75 12.04 -9.28
C THR A 269 -0.84 10.59 -9.77
N GLY A 270 0.13 9.74 -9.42
CA GLY A 270 0.19 8.36 -9.89
C GLY A 270 0.61 8.16 -11.37
N SER A 271 0.79 9.21 -12.17
CA SER A 271 1.08 9.08 -13.61
C SER A 271 2.52 8.64 -13.97
N GLY A 272 3.27 8.04 -13.04
CA GLY A 272 4.64 7.56 -13.29
C GLY A 272 5.73 8.64 -13.42
N LYS A 273 5.52 9.87 -12.92
CA LYS A 273 6.52 10.96 -12.98
C LYS A 273 7.88 10.57 -12.40
N THR A 274 7.92 10.16 -11.12
CA THR A 274 9.15 9.73 -10.45
C THR A 274 9.74 8.49 -11.13
N THR A 275 8.89 7.60 -11.66
CA THR A 275 9.33 6.43 -12.41
C THR A 275 10.10 6.81 -13.68
N LEU A 276 9.58 7.75 -14.48
CA LEU A 276 10.26 8.24 -15.68
C LEU A 276 11.55 8.99 -15.33
N LEU A 277 11.53 9.80 -14.26
CA LEU A 277 12.72 10.49 -13.75
C LEU A 277 13.80 9.48 -13.35
N ASN A 278 13.45 8.44 -12.59
CA ASN A 278 14.37 7.38 -12.17
C ASN A 278 14.94 6.61 -13.38
N CYS A 279 14.10 6.29 -14.38
CA CYS A 279 14.56 5.68 -15.64
C CYS A 279 15.56 6.59 -16.38
N LEU A 280 15.30 7.91 -16.42
CA LEU A 280 16.15 8.91 -17.06
C LEU A 280 17.51 9.03 -16.37
N THR A 281 17.58 8.88 -15.03
CA THR A 281 18.85 8.91 -14.29
C THR A 281 19.83 7.82 -14.74
N GLY A 282 19.32 6.69 -15.26
CA GLY A 282 20.15 5.62 -15.83
C GLY A 282 20.93 6.00 -17.09
N SER A 283 20.68 7.18 -17.67
CA SER A 283 21.40 7.73 -18.82
C SER A 283 22.41 8.83 -18.45
N ILE A 284 22.55 9.18 -17.16
CA ILE A 284 23.55 10.14 -16.67
C ILE A 284 24.91 9.43 -16.58
N ASP A 285 25.99 10.10 -17.00
CA ASP A 285 27.34 9.52 -16.98
C ASP A 285 27.85 9.25 -15.55
N HIS A 286 28.71 8.24 -15.40
CA HIS A 286 29.14 7.71 -14.10
C HIS A 286 30.14 8.59 -13.33
N ASP A 287 30.71 9.61 -13.98
CA ASP A 287 31.66 10.56 -13.39
C ASP A 287 30.99 11.81 -12.81
N GLU A 288 29.67 11.99 -13.04
CA GLU A 288 28.92 13.15 -12.56
C GLU A 288 28.58 13.06 -11.06
N ARG A 289 28.78 14.16 -10.32
CA ARG A 289 28.25 14.34 -8.98
C ARG A 289 26.79 14.77 -9.05
N ILE A 290 25.92 13.94 -8.51
CA ILE A 290 24.47 14.17 -8.54
C ILE A 290 23.99 14.37 -7.11
N ILE A 291 23.16 15.39 -6.89
CA ILE A 291 22.53 15.64 -5.59
C ILE A 291 21.01 15.57 -5.76
N THR A 292 20.35 14.61 -5.09
CA THR A 292 18.88 14.54 -5.06
C THR A 292 18.33 15.33 -3.88
N CYS A 293 17.24 16.07 -4.09
CA CYS A 293 16.50 16.79 -3.06
C CYS A 293 15.04 16.33 -3.09
N GLU A 294 14.64 15.50 -2.13
CA GLU A 294 13.34 14.84 -2.15
C GLU A 294 12.58 15.14 -0.84
N ASP A 295 11.26 15.34 -0.88
CA ASP A 295 10.48 15.44 0.37
C ASP A 295 10.47 14.11 1.14
N SER A 296 10.68 13.03 0.41
CA SER A 296 11.07 11.75 0.95
C SER A 296 11.85 11.02 -0.15
N ALA A 297 13.07 10.56 0.13
CA ALA A 297 13.90 9.85 -0.83
C ALA A 297 13.15 8.64 -1.44
N GLU A 298 13.16 8.59 -2.76
CA GLU A 298 12.41 7.70 -3.66
C GLU A 298 13.29 7.24 -4.83
N LEU A 299 14.15 8.14 -5.33
CA LEU A 299 15.09 7.90 -6.43
C LEU A 299 16.21 6.91 -6.07
N GLN A 300 16.62 6.12 -7.07
CA GLN A 300 17.65 5.07 -6.99
C GLN A 300 18.66 5.19 -8.13
N LEU A 301 19.63 6.08 -7.94
CA LEU A 301 20.67 6.34 -8.92
C LEU A 301 21.69 5.19 -8.97
N GLN A 302 22.30 5.00 -10.15
CA GLN A 302 23.30 3.95 -10.41
C GLN A 302 24.73 4.48 -10.29
N GLN A 303 24.89 5.81 -10.25
CA GLN A 303 26.15 6.51 -10.25
C GLN A 303 26.82 6.42 -8.86
N PRO A 304 28.16 6.34 -8.79
CA PRO A 304 28.88 6.24 -7.52
C PRO A 304 28.87 7.55 -6.72
N HIS A 305 28.77 8.72 -7.38
CA HIS A 305 28.96 10.03 -6.76
C HIS A 305 27.65 10.74 -6.44
N VAL A 306 26.76 10.05 -5.74
CA VAL A 306 25.40 10.53 -5.41
C VAL A 306 25.32 10.99 -3.96
N VAL A 307 24.78 12.19 -3.73
CA VAL A 307 24.35 12.65 -2.40
C VAL A 307 22.82 12.73 -2.38
N ARG A 308 22.18 12.00 -1.46
CA ARG A 308 20.72 12.01 -1.30
C ARG A 308 20.37 12.91 -0.12
N LEU A 309 19.54 13.92 -0.35
CA LEU A 309 19.05 14.84 0.66
C LEU A 309 17.53 14.74 0.77
N GLU A 310 17.04 14.77 2.01
CA GLU A 310 15.63 14.66 2.33
C GLU A 310 15.18 15.89 3.12
N THR A 311 13.95 16.38 2.89
CA THR A 311 13.39 17.43 3.74
C THR A 311 13.12 16.90 5.14
N ARG A 312 13.11 17.78 6.13
CA ARG A 312 12.83 17.40 7.52
C ARG A 312 11.60 18.18 8.00
N PRO A 313 10.49 17.52 8.35
CA PRO A 313 9.40 18.21 9.03
C PRO A 313 9.90 18.75 10.39
N PRO A 314 9.21 19.74 11.00
CA PRO A 314 9.53 20.15 12.35
C PRO A 314 9.44 18.98 13.34
N ASN A 315 10.15 19.09 14.47
CA ASN A 315 9.95 18.23 15.62
C ASN A 315 8.58 18.55 16.30
N LEU A 316 8.26 17.81 17.36
CA LEU A 316 7.00 17.99 18.13
C LEU A 316 6.86 19.40 18.75
N GLU A 317 7.97 20.11 18.93
CA GLU A 317 8.03 21.47 19.49
C GLU A 317 7.92 22.56 18.40
N GLY A 318 7.80 22.15 17.12
CA GLY A 318 7.73 23.06 15.97
C GLY A 318 9.10 23.50 15.41
N GLU A 319 10.20 22.99 15.98
CA GLU A 319 11.57 23.40 15.65
C GLU A 319 12.26 22.47 14.64
N GLY A 320 13.36 22.97 14.04
CA GLY A 320 14.26 22.13 13.24
C GLY A 320 13.74 21.72 11.86
N GLU A 321 12.66 22.32 11.36
CA GLU A 321 12.18 22.14 9.98
C GLU A 321 13.27 22.47 8.94
N ILE A 322 13.44 21.63 7.93
CA ILE A 322 14.35 21.84 6.78
C ILE A 322 13.53 21.69 5.50
N LYS A 323 13.28 22.80 4.79
CA LYS A 323 12.45 22.81 3.58
C LYS A 323 13.27 22.45 2.34
N MET A 324 12.58 22.01 1.29
CA MET A 324 13.13 21.80 -0.05
C MET A 324 13.98 22.99 -0.54
N ARG A 325 13.51 24.21 -0.29
CA ARG A 325 14.21 25.46 -0.61
C ARG A 325 15.59 25.56 0.07
N ASP A 326 15.73 25.05 1.28
CA ASP A 326 16.95 25.17 2.07
C ASP A 326 17.96 24.09 1.67
N LEU A 327 17.48 22.90 1.30
CA LEU A 327 18.29 21.88 0.60
C LEU A 327 18.87 22.43 -0.70
N ILE A 328 18.03 22.95 -1.61
CA ILE A 328 18.47 23.47 -2.92
C ILE A 328 19.50 24.60 -2.76
N LYS A 329 19.31 25.53 -1.82
CA LYS A 329 20.31 26.57 -1.50
C LYS A 329 21.65 25.96 -1.05
N ASN A 330 21.63 24.87 -0.28
CA ASN A 330 22.83 24.20 0.19
C ASN A 330 23.53 23.44 -0.93
N CYS A 331 22.79 22.78 -1.83
CA CYS A 331 23.31 22.06 -2.99
C CYS A 331 24.22 22.93 -3.87
N LEU A 332 23.90 24.22 -4.03
CA LEU A 332 24.73 25.16 -4.79
C LEU A 332 26.16 25.34 -4.22
N ARG A 333 26.39 25.00 -2.94
CA ARG A 333 27.73 24.99 -2.31
C ARG A 333 28.44 23.64 -2.38
N MET A 334 27.74 22.59 -2.80
CA MET A 334 28.22 21.21 -2.79
C MET A 334 28.86 20.78 -4.12
N ARG A 335 29.02 21.71 -5.07
CA ARG A 335 29.58 21.51 -6.42
C ARG A 335 28.94 20.33 -7.19
N PRO A 336 27.61 20.29 -7.39
CA PRO A 336 26.96 19.29 -8.24
C PRO A 336 27.23 19.55 -9.73
N GLU A 337 27.35 18.49 -10.52
CA GLU A 337 27.09 18.54 -11.96
C GLU A 337 25.58 18.51 -12.25
N ARG A 338 24.78 17.82 -11.41
CA ARG A 338 23.31 17.85 -11.45
C ARG A 338 22.66 17.93 -10.08
N ILE A 339 21.54 18.64 -10.01
CA ILE A 339 20.58 18.61 -8.92
C ILE A 339 19.29 18.00 -9.48
N ILE A 340 18.70 17.06 -8.74
CA ILE A 340 17.42 16.41 -9.08
C ILE A 340 16.41 16.69 -7.96
#